data_AF-A0A8R1IP62-F1
#
_entry.id   AF-A0A8R1IP62-F1
#
_cell.length_a   1.000
_cell.length_b   1.000
_cell.length_c   1.000
_cell.angle_alpha   90.00
_cell.angle_beta   90.00
_cell.angle_gamma   90.00
#
_symmetry.space_group_name_H-M   'P 1'
#
loop_
_entity.id
_entity.type
_entity.pdbx_description
1 polymer ?
#
loop_
_entity_poly.entity_id
_entity_poly.type
_entity_poly.pdbx_seq_one_letter_code
_entity_poly.pdbx_strand_id
1 'polypeptide(L)'
;MSLTADPPACTVPAAGGSSTHKLVNAGADKLIFKIKSSNNNEYRITPVFGFVDPSGSKDIVITRTAGAPKEDKLVIHFANAPADATDAQAALLLLLRL
;
A
#
# COMPACT_ATOMS: atom_id res chain seq x y z
N MET A 1 -7.09 -10.97 10.67
CA MET A 1 -6.70 -9.92 9.70
C MET A 1 -6.55 -10.57 8.33
N SER A 2 -7.17 -10.03 7.28
CA SER A 2 -7.04 -10.54 5.90
C SER A 2 -7.01 -9.37 4.93
N LEU A 3 -5.85 -9.07 4.36
CA LEU A 3 -5.66 -8.01 3.36
C LEU A 3 -5.04 -8.62 2.11
N THR A 4 -5.71 -8.48 0.97
CA THR A 4 -5.22 -8.94 -0.33
C THR A 4 -5.05 -7.76 -1.29
N ALA A 5 -4.19 -7.89 -2.29
CA ALA A 5 -4.02 -6.92 -3.36
C ALA A 5 -4.47 -7.54 -4.69
N ASP A 6 -5.24 -6.79 -5.47
CA ASP A 6 -5.71 -7.21 -6.79
C ASP A 6 -5.45 -6.13 -7.86
N PRO A 7 -4.65 -6.40 -8.90
CA PRO A 7 -3.86 -7.62 -9.11
C PRO A 7 -2.79 -7.83 -8.01
N PRO A 8 -2.32 -9.07 -7.76
CA PRO A 8 -1.30 -9.31 -6.73
C PRO A 8 0.12 -8.95 -7.17
N ALA A 9 0.37 -8.82 -8.48
CA ALA A 9 1.68 -8.49 -9.05
C ALA A 9 1.59 -7.20 -9.87
N CYS A 10 2.59 -6.33 -9.74
CA CYS A 10 2.69 -5.08 -10.49
C CYS A 10 3.73 -5.22 -11.60
N THR A 11 3.28 -5.13 -12.85
CA THR A 11 4.15 -5.13 -14.04
C THR A 11 3.99 -3.82 -14.79
N VAL A 12 5.05 -3.00 -14.80
CA VAL A 12 5.06 -1.69 -15.46
C VAL A 12 6.27 -1.56 -16.40
N PRO A 13 6.10 -1.02 -17.62
CA PRO A 13 7.19 -0.88 -18.58
C PRO A 13 8.37 -0.06 -18.04
N ALA A 14 9.59 -0.38 -18.49
CA ALA A 14 10.79 0.38 -18.13
C ALA A 14 10.76 1.83 -18.64
N ALA A 15 10.00 2.10 -19.71
CA ALA A 15 9.74 3.44 -20.24
C ALA A 15 8.82 4.29 -19.33
N GLY A 16 8.25 3.69 -18.29
CA GLY A 16 7.30 4.33 -17.39
C GLY A 16 5.85 3.90 -17.63
N GLY A 17 4.99 4.23 -16.68
CA GLY A 17 3.57 3.88 -16.69
C GLY A 17 2.95 3.90 -15.29
N SER A 18 1.69 3.50 -15.18
CA SER A 18 1.02 3.33 -13.89
C SER A 18 0.29 1.99 -13.82
N SER A 19 0.15 1.47 -12.61
CA SER A 19 -0.64 0.28 -12.30
C SER A 19 -1.48 0.57 -11.06
N THR A 20 -2.79 0.30 -11.16
CA THR A 20 -3.71 0.43 -10.03
C THR A 20 -3.94 -0.94 -9.41
N HIS A 21 -3.84 -1.01 -8.09
CA HIS A 21 -4.10 -2.21 -7.31
C HIS A 21 -5.13 -1.90 -6.25
N LYS A 22 -6.02 -2.85 -5.99
CA LYS A 22 -7.07 -2.74 -5.00
C LYS A 22 -6.68 -3.55 -3.78
N LEU A 23 -6.52 -2.88 -2.64
CA LEU A 23 -6.35 -3.52 -1.35
C LEU A 23 -7.71 -3.89 -0.79
N VAL A 24 -7.99 -5.17 -0.59
CA VAL A 24 -9.30 -5.68 -0.15
C VAL A 24 -9.16 -6.24 1.26
N ASN A 25 -9.93 -5.68 2.20
CA ASN A 25 -10.03 -6.17 3.57
C ASN A 25 -11.25 -7.09 3.70
N ALA A 26 -11.03 -8.40 3.65
CA ALA A 26 -12.09 -9.39 3.86
C ALA A 26 -12.38 -9.66 5.36
N GLY A 27 -11.71 -8.93 6.27
CA GLY A 27 -11.89 -9.06 7.71
C GLY A 27 -13.04 -8.24 8.27
N ALA A 28 -13.34 -8.49 9.55
CA ALA A 28 -14.38 -7.79 10.32
C ALA A 28 -13.88 -6.50 10.99
N ASP A 29 -12.56 -6.31 11.10
CA ASP A 29 -11.95 -5.14 11.74
C ASP A 29 -11.42 -4.15 10.71
N LYS A 30 -11.44 -2.86 11.04
CA LYS A 30 -10.77 -1.83 10.25
C LYS A 30 -9.26 -2.07 10.29
N LEU A 31 -8.63 -2.09 9.12
CA LEU A 31 -7.19 -2.23 8.98
C LEU A 31 -6.54 -0.89 8.67
N ILE A 32 -5.33 -0.72 9.16
CA ILE A 32 -4.42 0.37 8.84
C ILE A 32 -3.24 -0.20 8.05
N PHE A 33 -2.74 0.51 7.03
CA PHE A 33 -1.61 0.04 6.21
C PHE A 33 -0.56 1.11 5.96
N LYS A 34 0.67 0.65 5.68
CA LYS A 34 1.79 1.43 5.12
C LYS A 34 2.48 0.64 4.02
N ILE A 35 2.73 1.30 2.91
CA ILE A 35 3.47 0.73 1.78
C ILE A 35 4.93 1.20 1.87
N LYS A 36 5.87 0.27 1.72
CA LYS A 36 7.29 0.55 1.57
C LYS A 36 7.76 0.03 0.21
N SER A 37 8.50 0.84 -0.53
CA SER A 37 9.17 0.43 -1.77
C SER A 37 10.66 0.25 -1.54
N SER A 38 11.27 -0.74 -2.19
CA SER A 38 12.74 -0.84 -2.30
C SER A 38 13.35 0.21 -3.21
N ASN A 39 12.51 0.90 -3.98
CA ASN A 39 12.92 1.93 -4.93
C ASN A 39 11.93 3.09 -4.92
N ASN A 40 12.35 4.25 -4.42
CA ASN A 40 11.55 5.47 -4.44
C ASN A 40 12.10 6.51 -5.44
N ASN A 41 13.12 6.14 -6.24
CA ASN A 41 13.65 7.02 -7.29
C ASN A 41 12.72 6.96 -8.50
N GLU A 42 12.50 5.75 -9.03
CA GLU A 42 11.66 5.56 -10.21
C GLU A 42 10.19 5.28 -9.89
N TYR A 43 9.85 4.87 -8.66
CA TYR A 43 8.46 4.60 -8.28
C TYR A 43 7.88 5.68 -7.36
N ARG A 44 6.59 5.96 -7.56
CA ARG A 44 5.74 6.75 -6.66
C ARG A 44 4.49 5.94 -6.37
N ILE A 45 4.09 5.91 -5.10
CA ILE A 45 2.92 5.13 -4.64
C ILE A 45 1.96 6.09 -3.95
N THR A 46 0.69 6.04 -4.33
CA THR A 46 -0.36 6.88 -3.76
C THR A 46 -1.62 6.05 -3.49
N PRO A 47 -2.13 6.02 -2.25
CA PRO A 47 -1.53 6.54 -1.01
C PRO A 47 -0.46 5.61 -0.41
N VAL A 48 0.49 6.17 0.36
CA VAL A 48 1.50 5.38 1.11
C VAL A 48 0.95 4.84 2.42
N PHE A 49 0.04 5.58 3.06
CA PHE A 49 -0.66 5.20 4.29
C PHE A 49 -2.16 5.26 4.07
N GLY A 50 -2.90 4.43 4.79
CA GLY A 50 -4.35 4.54 4.78
C GLY A 50 -5.07 3.54 5.66
N PHE A 51 -6.39 3.63 5.61
CA PHE A 51 -7.30 2.69 6.24
C PHE A 51 -8.06 1.90 5.19
N VAL A 52 -8.43 0.66 5.55
CA VAL A 52 -9.37 -0.17 4.80
C VAL A 52 -10.43 -0.65 5.78
N ASP A 53 -11.67 -0.17 5.61
CA ASP A 53 -12.79 -0.56 6.45
C ASP A 53 -13.12 -2.06 6.32
N PRO A 54 -13.82 -2.66 7.30
CA PRO A 54 -14.27 -4.05 7.21
C PRO A 54 -15.05 -4.33 5.93
N SER A 55 -14.75 -5.45 5.26
CA SER A 55 -15.33 -5.81 3.94
C SER A 55 -15.13 -4.75 2.85
N GLY A 56 -14.27 -3.76 3.09
CA GLY A 56 -14.02 -2.63 2.23
C GLY A 56 -12.78 -2.81 1.37
N SER A 57 -12.50 -1.78 0.58
CA SER A 57 -11.32 -1.76 -0.28
C SER A 57 -10.72 -0.37 -0.42
N LYS A 58 -9.43 -0.31 -0.75
CA LYS A 58 -8.72 0.92 -1.06
C LYS A 58 -7.86 0.75 -2.31
N ASP A 59 -8.03 1.66 -3.26
CA ASP A 59 -7.18 1.68 -4.44
C ASP A 59 -5.83 2.34 -4.11
N ILE A 60 -4.77 1.74 -4.65
CA ILE A 60 -3.41 2.26 -4.62
C ILE A 60 -2.91 2.36 -6.06
N VAL A 61 -2.25 3.46 -6.38
CA VAL A 61 -1.67 3.71 -7.70
C VAL A 61 -0.16 3.67 -7.56
N ILE A 62 0.47 2.81 -8.35
CA ILE A 62 1.92 2.68 -8.47
C ILE A 62 2.29 3.31 -9.81
N THR A 63 3.00 4.43 -9.77
CA THR A 63 3.52 5.11 -10.95
C THR A 63 5.01 4.87 -11.06
N ARG A 64 5.48 4.44 -12.24
CA ARG A 64 6.89 4.27 -12.58
C ARG A 64 7.30 5.34 -13.59
N THR A 65 8.40 6.03 -13.33
CA THR A 65 9.09 6.88 -14.31
C THR A 65 10.06 6.06 -15.15
N ALA A 66 10.48 6.61 -16.31
CA ALA A 66 11.47 5.96 -17.15
C ALA A 66 12.77 5.68 -16.38
N GLY A 67 13.33 4.48 -16.56
CA GLY A 67 14.56 4.05 -15.91
C GLY A 67 15.00 2.67 -16.38
N ALA A 68 16.14 2.18 -15.86
CA ALA A 68 16.63 0.85 -16.22
C ALA A 68 15.62 -0.26 -15.82
N PRO A 69 15.52 -1.35 -16.61
CA PRO A 69 14.73 -2.50 -16.21
C PRO A 69 15.32 -3.11 -14.92
N LYS A 70 14.49 -3.27 -13.91
CA LYS A 70 14.86 -3.77 -12.59
C LYS A 70 13.63 -4.37 -11.91
N GLU A 71 13.85 -5.45 -11.18
CA GLU A 71 12.86 -5.97 -10.23
C GLU A 71 13.00 -5.24 -8.88
N ASP A 72 11.90 -4.63 -8.46
CA ASP A 72 11.80 -3.92 -7.18
C ASP A 72 10.67 -4.53 -6.34
N LYS A 73 10.74 -4.35 -5.03
CA LYS A 73 9.81 -4.92 -4.06
C LYS A 73 8.95 -3.83 -3.43
N LEU A 74 7.64 -4.05 -3.44
CA LEU A 74 6.68 -3.30 -2.62
C LEU A 74 6.20 -4.19 -1.47
N VAL A 75 6.28 -3.66 -0.24
CA VAL A 75 5.85 -4.33 0.98
C VAL A 75 4.73 -3.54 1.62
N ILE A 76 3.59 -4.20 1.83
CA ILE A 76 2.44 -3.63 2.53
C ILE A 76 2.46 -4.16 3.97
N HIS A 77 2.78 -3.28 4.92
CA HIS A 77 2.60 -3.55 6.33
C HIS A 77 1.18 -3.18 6.72
N PHE A 78 0.49 -4.04 7.47
CA PHE A 78 -0.86 -3.75 7.95
C PHE A 78 -1.08 -4.28 9.37
N ALA A 79 -2.01 -3.65 10.08
CA ALA A 79 -2.43 -4.01 11.44
C ALA A 79 -3.90 -3.64 11.67
N ASN A 80 -4.48 -4.05 12.79
CA ASN A 80 -5.75 -3.51 13.26
C ASN A 80 -5.62 -2.02 13.55
N ALA A 81 -6.55 -1.22 13.03
CA ALA A 81 -6.60 0.21 13.32
C ALA A 81 -7.07 0.46 14.77
N PRO A 82 -6.45 1.37 15.51
CA PRO A 82 -7.00 1.84 16.79
C PRO A 82 -8.37 2.48 16.57
N ALA A 83 -9.30 2.33 17.52
CA ALA A 83 -10.69 2.74 17.39
C ALA A 83 -10.86 4.23 17.01
N ASP A 84 -10.04 5.10 17.61
CA ASP A 84 -10.10 6.56 17.45
C ASP A 84 -9.05 7.12 16.47
N ALA A 85 -8.38 6.25 15.70
CA ALA A 85 -7.36 6.68 14.77
C ALA A 85 -7.98 7.41 13.56
N THR A 86 -7.69 8.70 13.45
CA THR A 86 -8.09 9.54 12.30
C THR A 86 -6.93 9.77 11.32
N ASP A 87 -5.69 9.66 11.78
CA ASP A 87 -4.49 9.78 10.96
C ASP A 87 -3.75 8.43 10.84
N ALA A 88 -3.74 7.88 9.63
CA ALA A 88 -3.15 6.57 9.37
C ALA A 88 -1.62 6.56 9.56
N GLN A 89 -0.96 7.69 9.33
CA GLN A 89 0.49 7.76 9.48
C GLN A 89 0.89 7.73 10.95
N ALA A 90 0.38 8.65 11.77
CA ALA A 90 0.67 8.75 13.19
C ALA A 90 0.28 7.47 13.94
N ALA A 91 -0.92 6.93 13.67
CA ALA A 91 -1.39 5.72 14.33
C ALA A 91 -0.50 4.50 14.03
N LEU A 92 -0.06 4.33 12.78
CA LEU A 92 0.77 3.18 12.42
C LEU A 92 2.20 3.33 12.94
N LEU A 93 2.77 4.55 12.96
CA LEU A 93 4.09 4.79 13.55
C LEU A 93 4.12 4.40 15.03
N LEU A 94 3.08 4.76 15.79
CA LEU A 94 2.95 4.38 17.19
C LEU A 94 2.87 2.86 17.39
N LEU A 95 2.11 2.16 16.52
CA LEU A 95 1.93 0.71 16.59
C LEU A 95 3.22 -0.07 16.26
N LEU A 96 4.01 0.42 15.31
CA LEU A 96 5.18 -0.30 14.81
C LEU A 96 6.46 -0.04 15.64
N ARG A 97 6.44 0.85 16.64
CA ARG A 97 7.61 1.27 17.43
C ARG A 97 8.86 1.49 16.56
N LEU A 98 8.69 2.16 15.42
CA LEU A 98 9.77 2.55 14.50
C LEU A 98 10.24 3.98 14.80
#